data_AF-A0A6I4NWR8-F1
#
_entry.id   AF-A0A6I4NWR8-F1
#
_cell.length_a   1.000
_cell.length_b   1.000
_cell.length_c   1.000
_cell.angle_alpha   90.00
_cell.angle_beta   90.00
_cell.angle_gamma   90.00
#
_symmetry.space_group_name_H-M   'P 1'
#
loop_
_entity.id
_entity.type
_entity.pdbx_description
1 polymer ?
#
loop_
_entity_poly.entity_id
_entity_poly.type
_entity_poly.pdbx_seq_one_letter_code
_entity_poly.pdbx_strand_id
1 'polypeptide(L)'
;MAHVSGVLLAAGAGKRFGRPKALAVEDGEPWLASGVRMLLDGGCDEVLVVLGARADEAAALVPADPHVRVVVAADWEDGVSASLRAGLTALEGTTDGPDGTTPGTAPDSMPDAALVSLVDLVGLPATAAARVRTAAEASGPLASALARATYRGLPGHPVLLGRDHWA
;
A
#
# COMPACT_ATOMS: atom_id res chain seq x y z
N MET A 1 -20.64 1.82 -4.90
CA MET A 1 -19.41 2.63 -4.88
C MET A 1 -18.29 1.71 -5.31
N ALA A 2 -17.29 2.23 -6.04
CA ALA A 2 -16.13 1.42 -6.41
C ALA A 2 -15.23 1.21 -5.18
N HIS A 3 -14.71 0.01 -5.02
CA HIS A 3 -13.89 -0.42 -3.89
C HIS A 3 -12.40 -0.15 -4.20
N VAL A 4 -11.73 0.63 -3.34
CA VAL A 4 -10.32 1.02 -3.51
C VAL A 4 -9.51 0.58 -2.30
N SER A 5 -8.54 -0.31 -2.52
CA SER A 5 -7.61 -0.74 -1.47
C SER A 5 -6.33 0.09 -1.53
N GLY A 6 -5.91 0.65 -0.40
CA GLY A 6 -4.61 1.27 -0.26
C GLY A 6 -3.51 0.20 -0.21
N VAL A 7 -2.38 0.42 -0.87
CA VAL A 7 -1.21 -0.46 -0.78
C VAL A 7 -0.03 0.36 -0.26
N LEU A 8 0.42 0.06 0.96
CA LEU A 8 1.57 0.72 1.56
C LEU A 8 2.82 -0.17 1.41
N LEU A 9 3.73 0.23 0.54
CA LEU A 9 4.98 -0.51 0.32
C LEU A 9 6.00 -0.16 1.40
N ALA A 10 6.37 -1.16 2.21
CA ALA A 10 7.29 -1.03 3.33
C ALA A 10 8.32 -2.18 3.43
N ALA A 11 8.47 -2.99 2.37
CA ALA A 11 9.24 -4.23 2.41
C ALA A 11 10.77 -4.06 2.39
N GLY A 12 11.27 -2.88 1.97
CA GLY A 12 12.69 -2.70 1.68
C GLY A 12 13.61 -2.61 2.91
N ALA A 13 14.82 -3.15 2.79
CA ALA A 13 15.86 -3.11 3.84
C ALA A 13 16.38 -1.70 4.20
N GLY A 14 16.04 -0.67 3.42
CA GLY A 14 16.46 0.71 3.71
C GLY A 14 17.99 0.89 3.74
N LYS A 15 18.74 0.23 2.85
CA LYS A 15 20.23 0.19 2.86
C LYS A 15 20.89 1.57 3.01
N ARG A 16 20.35 2.61 2.34
CA ARG A 16 20.86 4.00 2.45
C ARG A 16 20.48 4.69 3.76
N PHE A 17 19.35 4.27 4.35
CA PHE A 17 18.85 4.77 5.63
C PHE A 17 19.49 4.04 6.82
N GLY A 18 20.15 2.90 6.59
CA GLY A 18 20.85 2.10 7.60
C GLY A 18 19.97 1.09 8.33
N ARG A 19 18.64 1.11 8.13
CA ARG A 19 17.67 0.16 8.68
C ARG A 19 16.40 0.10 7.82
N PRO A 20 15.56 -0.95 7.93
CA PRO A 20 14.25 -0.97 7.28
C PRO A 20 13.41 0.24 7.69
N LYS A 21 12.89 0.97 6.70
CA LYS A 21 12.11 2.19 6.95
C LYS A 21 10.76 1.90 7.62
N ALA A 22 10.27 0.67 7.50
CA ALA A 22 9.11 0.18 8.24
C ALA A 22 9.28 0.28 9.77
N LEU A 23 10.52 0.29 10.27
CA LEU A 23 10.85 0.42 11.69
C LEU A 23 11.11 1.87 12.13
N ALA A 24 10.90 2.84 11.23
CA ALA A 24 11.11 4.24 11.55
C ALA A 24 9.95 4.80 12.38
N VAL A 25 10.30 5.61 13.37
CA VAL A 25 9.41 6.33 14.26
C VAL A 25 9.90 7.77 14.31
N GLU A 26 8.99 8.72 14.12
CA GLU A 26 9.26 10.16 14.15
C GLU A 26 8.22 10.84 15.05
N ASP A 27 8.68 11.68 15.97
CA ASP A 27 7.84 12.33 16.99
C ASP A 27 6.91 11.38 17.77
N GLY A 28 7.36 10.13 17.98
CA GLY A 28 6.62 9.09 18.68
C GLY A 28 5.62 8.32 17.81
N GLU A 29 5.48 8.67 16.53
CA GLU A 29 4.59 8.00 15.59
C GLU A 29 5.36 7.08 14.62
N PRO A 30 4.99 5.79 14.51
CA PRO A 30 5.54 4.92 13.48
C PRO A 30 5.16 5.42 12.08
N TRP A 31 6.12 5.40 11.15
CA TRP A 31 5.85 5.78 9.75
C TRP A 31 4.79 4.88 9.10
N LEU A 32 4.72 3.61 9.49
CA LEU A 32 3.66 2.68 9.09
C LEU A 32 2.27 3.20 9.48
N ALA A 33 2.09 3.64 10.73
CA ALA A 33 0.82 4.18 11.21
C ALA A 33 0.43 5.45 10.45
N SER A 34 1.39 6.35 10.20
CA SER A 34 1.17 7.58 9.43
C SER A 34 0.73 7.29 7.98
N GLY A 35 1.41 6.37 7.30
CA GLY A 35 1.08 5.97 5.93
C GLY A 35 -0.28 5.27 5.81
N VAL A 36 -0.60 4.38 6.76
CA VAL A 36 -1.91 3.72 6.84
C VAL A 36 -3.03 4.75 7.01
N ARG A 37 -2.90 5.64 7.99
CA ARG A 37 -3.86 6.70 8.25
C ARG A 37 -4.05 7.61 7.03
N MET A 38 -2.98 8.00 6.35
CA MET A 38 -3.05 8.82 5.13
C MET A 38 -3.89 8.16 4.03
N LEU A 39 -3.78 6.84 3.85
CA LEU A 39 -4.55 6.09 2.85
C LEU A 39 -6.03 5.95 3.25
N LEU A 40 -6.31 5.59 4.51
CA LEU A 40 -7.68 5.48 5.03
C LEU A 40 -8.41 6.83 5.01
N ASP A 41 -7.79 7.88 5.57
CA ASP A 41 -8.33 9.25 5.53
C ASP A 41 -8.42 9.80 4.10
N GLY A 42 -7.61 9.23 3.18
CA GLY A 42 -7.64 9.51 1.75
C GLY A 42 -8.80 8.85 1.00
N GLY A 43 -9.60 8.04 1.70
CA GLY A 43 -10.76 7.33 1.17
C GLY A 43 -10.43 5.95 0.59
N CYS A 44 -9.37 5.28 1.03
CA CYS A 44 -9.26 3.83 0.78
C CYS A 44 -10.20 3.08 1.73
N ASP A 45 -10.89 2.06 1.22
CA ASP A 45 -11.83 1.25 1.99
C ASP A 45 -11.10 0.28 2.94
N GLU A 46 -9.89 -0.14 2.55
CA GLU A 46 -8.95 -0.91 3.35
C GLU A 46 -7.50 -0.53 2.99
N VAL A 47 -6.54 -0.95 3.81
CA VAL A 47 -5.10 -0.79 3.54
C VAL A 47 -4.38 -2.12 3.70
N LEU A 48 -3.71 -2.56 2.63
CA LEU A 48 -2.75 -3.64 2.65
C LEU A 48 -1.34 -3.10 2.83
N VAL A 49 -0.71 -3.43 3.95
CA VAL A 49 0.69 -3.10 4.23
C VAL A 49 1.58 -4.25 3.73
N VAL A 50 2.51 -3.93 2.84
CA VAL A 50 3.48 -4.91 2.32
C VAL A 50 4.79 -4.80 3.09
N LEU A 51 5.10 -5.82 3.88
CA LEU A 51 6.33 -5.94 4.67
C LEU A 51 7.35 -6.87 3.99
N GLY A 52 8.57 -6.90 4.52
CA GLY A 52 9.69 -7.67 3.97
C GLY A 52 10.82 -7.74 4.98
N ALA A 53 11.89 -6.96 4.79
CA ALA A 53 13.01 -6.92 5.71
C ALA A 53 12.57 -6.64 7.16
N ARG A 54 12.83 -7.60 8.07
CA ARG A 54 12.42 -7.56 9.49
C ARG A 54 10.89 -7.45 9.66
N ALA A 55 10.12 -8.20 8.86
CA ALA A 55 8.66 -8.17 8.86
C ALA A 55 8.03 -8.35 10.25
N ASP A 56 8.50 -9.30 11.06
CA ASP A 56 7.93 -9.57 12.40
C ASP A 56 7.98 -8.33 13.31
N GLU A 57 9.10 -7.61 13.29
CA GLU A 57 9.25 -6.38 14.08
C GLU A 57 8.42 -5.23 13.50
N ALA A 58 8.33 -5.14 12.17
CA ALA A 58 7.54 -4.12 11.51
C ALA A 58 6.03 -4.35 11.69
N ALA A 59 5.58 -5.60 11.75
CA ALA A 59 4.18 -5.96 11.98
C ALA A 59 3.68 -5.45 13.32
N ALA A 60 4.54 -5.41 14.35
CA ALA A 60 4.21 -4.84 15.66
C ALA A 60 3.97 -3.32 15.64
N LEU A 61 4.37 -2.63 14.57
CA LEU A 61 4.19 -1.18 14.37
C LEU A 61 3.02 -0.84 13.44
N VAL A 62 2.38 -1.85 12.84
CA VAL A 62 1.15 -1.67 12.06
C VAL A 62 -0.01 -1.40 13.04
N PRO A 63 -0.85 -0.37 12.81
CA PRO A 63 -1.98 -0.10 13.70
C PRO A 63 -2.96 -1.27 13.71
N ALA A 64 -3.46 -1.60 14.91
CA ALA A 64 -4.54 -2.57 15.08
C ALA A 64 -5.87 -1.95 14.64
N ASP A 65 -6.20 -2.10 13.36
CA ASP A 65 -7.41 -1.58 12.73
C ASP A 65 -8.04 -2.67 11.86
N PRO A 66 -9.36 -2.89 11.93
CA PRO A 66 -10.04 -3.94 11.16
C PRO A 66 -9.95 -3.76 9.63
N HIS A 67 -9.67 -2.54 9.15
CA HIS A 67 -9.50 -2.26 7.72
C HIS A 67 -8.03 -2.36 7.28
N VAL A 68 -7.12 -2.84 8.14
CA VAL A 68 -5.70 -2.93 7.84
C VAL A 68 -5.25 -4.39 7.85
N ARG A 69 -4.61 -4.81 6.75
CA ARG A 69 -4.07 -6.16 6.58
C ARG A 69 -2.60 -6.09 6.23
N VAL A 70 -1.88 -7.17 6.52
CA VAL A 70 -0.43 -7.27 6.27
C VAL A 70 -0.17 -8.44 5.32
N VAL A 71 0.70 -8.22 4.34
CA VAL A 71 1.31 -9.28 3.55
C VAL A 71 2.83 -9.16 3.64
N VAL A 72 3.52 -10.29 3.70
CA VAL A 72 4.99 -10.34 3.67
C VAL A 72 5.43 -10.73 2.27
N ALA A 73 6.16 -9.85 1.59
CA ALA A 73 6.80 -10.18 0.33
C ALA A 73 8.06 -11.01 0.62
N ALA A 74 8.02 -12.32 0.37
CA ALA A 74 9.16 -13.21 0.60
C ALA A 74 10.39 -12.79 -0.22
N ASP A 75 10.18 -12.48 -1.50
CA ASP A 75 11.23 -12.11 -2.46
C ASP A 75 11.52 -10.60 -2.46
N TRP A 76 11.34 -9.91 -1.32
CA TRP A 76 11.52 -8.46 -1.23
C TRP A 76 12.94 -7.99 -1.66
N GLU A 77 13.92 -8.90 -1.59
CA GLU A 77 15.31 -8.64 -1.99
C GLU A 77 15.47 -8.37 -3.49
N ASP A 78 14.54 -8.84 -4.32
CA ASP A 78 14.50 -8.59 -5.77
C ASP A 78 14.08 -7.14 -6.10
N GLY A 79 13.73 -6.36 -5.09
CA GLY A 79 13.47 -4.92 -5.18
C GLY A 79 11.98 -4.56 -5.11
N VAL A 80 11.69 -3.28 -5.36
CA VAL A 80 10.35 -2.71 -5.15
C VAL A 80 9.26 -3.40 -5.98
N SER A 81 9.61 -3.87 -7.19
CA SER A 81 8.69 -4.59 -8.07
C SER A 81 8.20 -5.91 -7.45
N ALA A 82 9.02 -6.61 -6.66
CA ALA A 82 8.61 -7.82 -5.96
C ALA A 82 7.59 -7.51 -4.86
N SER A 83 7.81 -6.43 -4.10
CA SER A 83 6.85 -5.99 -3.07
C SER A 83 5.53 -5.50 -3.67
N LEU A 84 5.57 -4.77 -4.79
CA LEU A 84 4.35 -4.34 -5.46
C LEU A 84 3.55 -5.54 -5.98
N ARG A 85 4.22 -6.50 -6.64
CA ARG A 85 3.61 -7.73 -7.12
C ARG A 85 2.92 -8.49 -5.98
N ALA A 86 3.64 -8.73 -4.87
CA ALA A 86 3.08 -9.39 -3.70
C ALA A 86 1.83 -8.67 -3.16
N GLY A 87 1.84 -7.33 -3.15
CA GLY A 87 0.68 -6.52 -2.77
C GLY A 87 -0.52 -6.74 -3.69
N LEU A 88 -0.33 -6.64 -5.01
CA LEU A 88 -1.42 -6.78 -5.99
C LEU A 88 -1.98 -8.21 -6.02
N THR A 89 -1.11 -9.23 -6.02
CA THR A 89 -1.47 -10.64 -5.92
C THR A 89 -2.29 -10.94 -4.65
N ALA A 90 -1.94 -10.34 -3.51
CA ALA A 90 -2.73 -10.49 -2.29
C ALA A 90 -4.12 -9.82 -2.37
N LEU A 91 -4.27 -8.73 -3.13
CA LEU A 91 -5.59 -8.11 -3.38
C LEU A 91 -6.45 -8.95 -4.33
N GLU A 92 -5.85 -9.72 -5.24
CA GLU A 92 -6.57 -10.66 -6.12
C GLU A 92 -7.07 -11.91 -5.40
N GLY A 93 -6.62 -12.15 -4.16
CA GLY A 93 -6.91 -13.38 -3.42
C GLY A 93 -6.09 -14.58 -3.91
N THR A 94 -5.08 -14.36 -4.75
CA THR A 94 -4.16 -15.39 -5.27
C THR A 94 -2.95 -15.53 -4.35
N THR A 95 -3.14 -15.96 -3.10
CA THR A 95 -1.99 -16.21 -2.22
C THR A 95 -1.27 -17.51 -2.59
N ASP A 96 -0.19 -17.42 -3.39
CA ASP A 96 0.74 -18.52 -3.68
C ASP A 96 1.82 -18.71 -2.58
N GLY A 97 1.50 -18.39 -1.32
CA GLY A 97 2.43 -18.54 -0.19
C GLY A 97 2.44 -19.96 0.38
N PRO A 98 3.60 -20.59 0.66
CA PRO A 98 3.69 -21.95 1.20
C PRO A 98 3.11 -22.13 2.63
N ASP A 99 2.81 -21.03 3.34
CA ASP A 99 2.68 -21.03 4.80
C ASP A 99 1.32 -20.54 5.31
N GLY A 100 0.41 -20.05 4.44
CA GLY A 100 -0.98 -19.71 4.80
C GLY A 100 -1.20 -18.77 6.01
N THR A 101 -0.15 -18.10 6.49
CA THR A 101 -0.17 -17.29 7.73
C THR A 101 -0.09 -15.83 7.29
N THR A 102 -1.20 -15.16 7.01
CA THR A 102 -2.10 -14.58 8.02
C THR A 102 -3.44 -14.28 7.36
N PRO A 103 -4.58 -14.85 7.80
CA PRO A 103 -5.87 -14.46 7.27
C PRO A 103 -6.30 -13.15 7.95
N GLY A 104 -5.93 -12.02 7.37
CA GLY A 104 -6.84 -10.88 7.37
C GLY A 104 -7.93 -11.24 6.37
N THR A 105 -9.18 -11.39 6.83
CA THR A 105 -10.31 -11.82 6.00
C THR A 105 -10.21 -11.17 4.63
N ALA A 106 -10.04 -11.98 3.58
CA ALA A 106 -10.05 -11.46 2.23
C ALA A 106 -11.35 -10.64 2.07
N PRO A 107 -11.31 -9.45 1.45
CA PRO A 107 -12.51 -8.68 1.25
C PRO A 107 -13.52 -9.56 0.51
N ASP A 108 -14.80 -9.44 0.87
CA ASP A 108 -15.89 -10.20 0.27
C ASP A 108 -15.93 -10.05 -1.28
N SER A 109 -15.25 -9.02 -1.80
CA SER A 109 -15.07 -8.74 -3.22
C SER A 109 -13.68 -8.17 -3.53
N MET A 110 -13.11 -8.60 -4.66
CA MET A 110 -11.89 -8.03 -5.23
C MET A 110 -12.04 -6.50 -5.45
N PRO A 111 -11.03 -5.69 -5.09
CA PRO A 111 -11.08 -4.25 -5.28
C PRO A 111 -11.07 -3.85 -6.76
N ASP A 112 -11.68 -2.71 -7.08
CA ASP A 112 -11.66 -2.13 -8.42
C ASP A 112 -10.30 -1.49 -8.74
N ALA A 113 -9.59 -0.98 -7.72
CA ALA A 113 -8.28 -0.37 -7.90
C ALA A 113 -7.43 -0.44 -6.62
N ALA A 114 -6.11 -0.32 -6.82
CA ALA A 114 -5.12 -0.20 -5.76
C ALA A 114 -4.55 1.22 -5.75
N LEU A 115 -4.55 1.90 -4.59
CA LEU A 115 -3.89 3.18 -4.39
C LEU A 115 -2.57 2.98 -3.64
N VAL A 116 -1.47 3.00 -4.39
CA VAL A 116 -0.13 2.67 -3.92
C VAL A 116 0.57 3.91 -3.33
N SER A 117 1.18 3.74 -2.16
CA SER A 117 2.10 4.71 -1.55
C SER A 117 3.31 4.00 -0.92
N LEU A 118 4.32 4.78 -0.53
CA LEU A 118 5.54 4.28 0.12
C LEU A 118 5.58 4.73 1.58
N VAL A 119 6.13 3.88 2.45
CA VAL A 119 6.24 4.15 3.90
C VAL A 119 7.09 5.38 4.25
N ASP A 120 7.98 5.80 3.36
CA ASP A 120 8.92 6.90 3.60
C ASP A 120 8.46 8.26 3.08
N LEU A 121 7.24 8.35 2.55
CA LEU A 121 6.60 9.60 2.15
C LEU A 121 5.88 10.25 3.34
N VAL A 122 6.63 10.45 4.42
CA VAL A 122 6.14 11.03 5.66
C VAL A 122 5.61 12.45 5.39
N GLY A 123 4.46 12.78 5.96
CA GLY A 123 3.81 14.08 5.78
C GLY A 123 3.07 14.27 4.45
N LEU A 124 2.97 13.22 3.61
CA LEU A 124 2.05 13.21 2.49
C LEU A 124 0.61 13.36 3.02
N PRO A 125 -0.15 14.40 2.63
CA PRO A 125 -1.49 14.60 3.17
C PRO A 125 -2.50 13.65 2.53
N ALA A 126 -3.51 13.22 3.29
CA ALA A 126 -4.63 12.41 2.80
C ALA A 126 -5.35 13.05 1.59
N THR A 127 -5.34 14.38 1.49
CA THR A 127 -5.87 15.11 0.33
C THR A 127 -5.15 14.76 -0.98
N ALA A 128 -3.90 14.32 -0.95
CA ALA A 128 -3.20 13.82 -2.13
C ALA A 128 -3.81 12.51 -2.63
N ALA A 129 -4.08 11.56 -1.72
CA ALA A 129 -4.78 10.31 -2.02
C ALA A 129 -6.19 10.56 -2.58
N ALA A 130 -6.98 11.39 -1.88
CA ALA A 130 -8.32 11.74 -2.31
C ALA A 130 -8.34 12.38 -3.71
N ARG A 131 -7.39 13.29 -4.02
CA ARG A 131 -7.29 13.92 -5.35
C ARG A 131 -6.97 12.92 -6.46
N VAL A 132 -6.07 11.98 -6.23
CA VAL A 132 -5.73 10.94 -7.22
C VAL A 132 -6.94 10.03 -7.46
N ARG A 133 -7.63 9.62 -6.40
CA ARG A 133 -8.88 8.84 -6.50
C ARG A 133 -9.93 9.59 -7.31
N THR A 134 -10.25 10.83 -6.95
CA THR A 134 -11.25 11.64 -7.67
C THR A 134 -10.89 11.84 -9.15
N ALA A 135 -9.61 12.07 -9.46
CA ALA A 135 -9.17 12.22 -10.85
C ALA A 135 -9.34 10.92 -11.66
N ALA A 136 -9.08 9.76 -11.04
CA ALA A 136 -9.30 8.47 -11.66
C ALA A 136 -10.80 8.19 -11.90
N GLU A 137 -11.64 8.44 -10.89
CA GLU A 137 -13.11 8.28 -11.00
C GLU A 137 -13.71 9.20 -12.08
N ALA A 138 -13.19 10.42 -12.23
CA ALA A 138 -13.63 11.34 -13.27
C ALA A 138 -13.21 10.92 -14.68
N SER A 139 -12.23 10.02 -14.81
CA SER A 139 -11.69 9.54 -16.09
C SER A 139 -12.42 8.31 -16.64
N GLY A 140 -13.27 7.65 -15.84
CA GLY A 140 -14.02 6.47 -16.24
C GLY A 140 -14.08 5.39 -15.15
N PRO A 141 -14.37 4.12 -15.51
CA PRO A 141 -14.39 3.00 -14.56
C PRO A 141 -13.02 2.80 -13.89
N LEU A 142 -12.99 2.78 -12.55
CA LEU A 142 -11.75 2.62 -11.77
C LEU A 142 -10.97 1.35 -12.12
N ALA A 143 -11.65 0.26 -12.45
CA ALA A 143 -11.03 -1.00 -12.89
C ALA A 143 -10.03 -0.81 -14.04
N SER A 144 -10.32 0.12 -14.94
CA SER A 144 -9.50 0.42 -16.13
C SER A 144 -8.58 1.63 -15.96
N ALA A 145 -8.64 2.33 -14.81
CA ALA A 145 -7.99 3.61 -14.63
C ALA A 145 -6.50 3.49 -14.25
N LEU A 146 -5.70 4.43 -14.74
CA LEU A 146 -4.35 4.70 -14.22
C LEU A 146 -4.26 6.18 -13.88
N ALA A 147 -3.89 6.50 -12.65
CA ALA A 147 -3.69 7.88 -12.22
C ALA A 147 -2.49 7.99 -11.28
N ARG A 148 -1.86 9.16 -11.21
CA ARG A 148 -0.76 9.41 -10.28
C ARG A 148 -0.71 10.85 -9.86
N ALA A 149 -0.16 11.09 -8.67
CA ALA A 149 0.19 12.43 -8.24
C ALA A 149 1.34 13.00 -9.09
N THR A 150 1.35 14.33 -9.21
CA THR A 150 2.50 15.06 -9.74
C THR A 150 2.84 16.24 -8.83
N TYR A 151 4.12 16.44 -8.58
CA TYR A 151 4.63 17.53 -7.76
C TYR A 151 5.62 18.34 -8.58
N ARG A 152 5.31 19.61 -8.84
CA ARG A 152 6.14 20.49 -9.71
C ARG A 152 6.45 19.86 -11.07
N GLY A 153 5.47 19.17 -11.66
CA GLY A 153 5.60 18.49 -12.95
C GLY A 153 6.31 17.12 -12.89
N LEU A 154 6.83 16.71 -11.73
CA LEU A 154 7.46 15.41 -11.57
C LEU A 154 6.45 14.37 -11.07
N PRO A 155 6.45 13.15 -11.64
CA PRO A 155 5.64 12.04 -11.13
C PRO A 155 5.94 11.72 -9.67
N GLY A 156 4.90 11.37 -8.91
CA GLY A 156 5.04 10.93 -7.52
C GLY A 156 3.89 10.03 -7.08
N HIS A 157 3.94 9.64 -5.80
CA HIS A 157 2.89 8.89 -5.13
C HIS A 157 1.90 9.85 -4.44
N PRO A 158 0.64 9.44 -4.23
CA PRO A 158 0.14 8.10 -4.50
C PRO A 158 -0.14 7.84 -5.99
N VAL A 159 -0.13 6.57 -6.37
CA VAL A 159 -0.41 6.06 -7.72
C VAL A 159 -1.60 5.13 -7.64
N LEU A 160 -2.62 5.35 -8.48
CA LEU A 160 -3.77 4.49 -8.60
C LEU A 160 -3.60 3.56 -9.81
N LEU A 161 -3.76 2.26 -9.54
CA LEU A 161 -3.71 1.19 -10.52
C LEU A 161 -5.05 0.46 -10.52
N GLY A 162 -5.85 0.63 -11.57
CA GLY A 162 -7.06 -0.16 -11.79
C GLY A 162 -6.74 -1.64 -11.96
N ARG A 163 -7.64 -2.51 -11.49
CA ARG A 163 -7.43 -3.97 -11.49
C ARG A 163 -7.16 -4.59 -12.85
N ASP A 164 -7.62 -3.96 -13.93
CA ASP A 164 -7.38 -4.43 -15.30
C ASP A 164 -5.90 -4.31 -15.72
N HIS A 165 -5.06 -3.66 -14.89
CA HIS A 165 -3.63 -3.43 -15.13
C HIS A 165 -2.70 -4.24 -14.20
N TRP A 166 -3.22 -5.21 -13.45
CA TRP A 166 -2.41 -5.98 -12.49
C TRP A 166 -1.67 -7.17 -13.12
N ALA A 167 -2.00 -7.55 -14.36
CA ALA A 167 -1.44 -8.70 -15.11
C ALA A 167 -0.85 -8.30 -16.48
#